data_AF-A0A7Y3HJI8-F1
#
_entry.id   AF-A0A7Y3HJI8-F1
#
_cell.length_a   1.000
_cell.length_b   1.000
_cell.length_c   1.000
_cell.angle_alpha   90.00
_cell.angle_beta   90.00
_cell.angle_gamma   90.00
#
_symmetry.space_group_name_H-M   'P 1'
#
loop_
_entity.id
_entity.type
_entity.pdbx_description
1 polymer ?
#
loop_
_entity_poly.entity_id
_entity_poly.type
_entity_poly.pdbx_seq_one_letter_code
_entity_poly.pdbx_strand_id
1 'polypeptide(L)'
;ADGEFEELLHVPHGISSGYDVVRAEAAYVHMQGGEVFKRAVSTLGAIANETIVGNGIEKQDVDWLVPHQANLRIIKAAAKKLSMPMERVVVTVDKHANTSSASIPLALDTAVRDGRIKAGDLLLFEAFGAGFTWGSALLRY
;
A
#
# COMPACT_ATOMS: atom_id res chain seq x y z
N ALA A 1 -6.59 -5.08 -10.85
CA ALA A 1 -6.08 -3.78 -11.26
C ALA A 1 -6.39 -3.61 -12.75
N ASP A 2 -7.20 -2.63 -13.08
CA ASP A 2 -7.74 -2.37 -14.42
C ASP A 2 -7.32 -1.00 -14.98
N GLY A 3 -6.71 -0.14 -14.16
CA GLY A 3 -6.25 1.18 -14.59
C GLY A 3 -7.39 2.19 -14.76
N GLU A 4 -8.57 1.92 -14.20
CA GLU A 4 -9.64 2.92 -14.12
C GLU A 4 -9.32 3.99 -13.07
N PHE A 5 -9.84 5.20 -13.25
CA PHE A 5 -9.66 6.35 -12.34
C PHE A 5 -8.25 6.98 -12.36
N GLU A 6 -7.54 6.86 -13.47
CA GLU A 6 -6.23 7.47 -13.68
C GLU A 6 -6.26 8.98 -13.36
N GLU A 7 -7.34 9.66 -13.75
CA GLU A 7 -7.52 11.10 -13.54
C GLU A 7 -7.48 11.51 -12.06
N LEU A 8 -7.71 10.57 -11.13
CA LEU A 8 -7.68 10.82 -9.69
C LEU A 8 -6.27 10.75 -9.10
N LEU A 9 -5.34 10.03 -9.73
CA LEU A 9 -3.94 9.95 -9.32
C LEU A 9 -3.06 9.50 -10.50
N HIS A 10 -2.35 10.45 -11.11
CA HIS A 10 -1.46 10.19 -12.25
C HIS A 10 -0.33 11.22 -12.35
N VAL A 11 0.62 10.92 -13.23
CA VAL A 11 1.57 11.89 -13.79
C VAL A 11 1.27 11.94 -15.27
N PRO A 12 0.86 13.10 -15.83
CA PRO A 12 0.32 13.16 -17.17
C PRO A 12 1.35 12.78 -18.22
N HIS A 13 2.59 13.25 -18.07
CA HIS A 13 3.67 13.12 -19.05
C HIS A 13 4.99 12.74 -18.37
N GLY A 14 5.92 12.16 -19.12
CA GLY A 14 7.23 11.74 -18.63
C GLY A 14 8.33 11.98 -19.64
N ILE A 15 9.57 11.64 -19.29
CA ILE A 15 10.74 11.92 -20.16
C ILE A 15 10.57 11.27 -21.55
N SER A 16 10.01 10.05 -21.60
CA SER A 16 9.76 9.32 -22.84
C SER A 16 8.45 9.70 -23.55
N SER A 17 7.60 10.53 -22.94
CA SER A 17 6.28 10.89 -23.46
C SER A 17 5.92 12.31 -23.03
N GLY A 18 6.04 13.28 -23.94
CA GLY A 18 5.76 14.68 -23.64
C GLY A 18 6.92 15.43 -22.99
N TYR A 19 8.15 15.24 -23.52
CA TYR A 19 9.36 15.89 -23.01
C TYR A 19 9.26 17.42 -22.95
N ASP A 20 8.57 18.07 -23.89
CA ASP A 20 8.36 19.52 -23.86
C ASP A 20 7.53 19.97 -22.63
N VAL A 21 6.56 19.16 -22.21
CA VAL A 21 5.74 19.42 -21.00
C VAL A 21 6.56 19.21 -19.74
N VAL A 22 7.45 18.21 -19.73
CA VAL A 22 8.44 18.03 -18.64
C VAL A 22 9.37 19.25 -18.56
N ARG A 23 9.89 19.74 -19.70
CA ARG A 23 10.75 20.93 -19.77
C ARG A 23 10.03 22.20 -19.36
N ALA A 24 8.74 22.28 -19.61
CA ALA A 24 7.87 23.38 -19.18
C ALA A 24 7.45 23.26 -17.70
N GLU A 25 8.00 22.29 -16.95
CA GLU A 25 7.69 22.08 -15.54
C GLU A 25 6.20 21.86 -15.28
N ALA A 26 5.51 21.15 -16.18
CA ALA A 26 4.07 20.87 -16.07
C ALA A 26 3.75 19.37 -15.91
N ALA A 27 4.77 18.53 -15.71
CA ALA A 27 4.64 17.08 -15.55
C ALA A 27 4.76 16.65 -14.07
N TYR A 28 3.88 17.19 -13.22
CA TYR A 28 3.85 16.86 -11.79
C TYR A 28 2.82 15.78 -11.46
N VAL A 29 2.88 15.25 -10.24
CA VAL A 29 1.82 14.36 -9.73
C VAL A 29 0.54 15.16 -9.52
N HIS A 30 -0.55 14.69 -10.13
CA HIS A 30 -1.90 15.17 -9.88
C HIS A 30 -2.63 14.18 -8.99
N MET A 31 -3.30 14.66 -7.94
CA MET A 31 -4.00 13.79 -6.99
C MET A 31 -5.26 14.44 -6.43
N GLN A 32 -6.40 13.75 -6.56
CA GLN A 32 -7.65 14.06 -5.86
C GLN A 32 -7.71 13.29 -4.53
N GLY A 33 -7.01 13.80 -3.50
CA GLY A 33 -6.75 13.06 -2.26
C GLY A 33 -7.99 12.52 -1.53
N GLY A 34 -9.12 13.24 -1.57
CA GLY A 34 -10.37 12.80 -0.96
C GLY A 34 -10.95 11.54 -1.63
N GLU A 35 -10.95 11.50 -2.96
CA GLU A 35 -11.45 10.36 -3.73
C GLU A 35 -10.48 9.18 -3.68
N VAL A 36 -9.18 9.45 -3.81
CA VAL A 36 -8.11 8.45 -3.62
C VAL A 36 -8.25 7.75 -2.26
N PHE A 37 -8.45 8.52 -1.19
CA PHE A 37 -8.62 7.95 0.16
C PHE A 37 -9.83 7.02 0.25
N LYS A 38 -11.01 7.45 -0.22
CA LYS A 38 -12.24 6.65 -0.16
C LYS A 38 -12.09 5.32 -0.90
N ARG A 39 -11.49 5.37 -2.10
CA ARG A 39 -11.26 4.17 -2.91
C ARG A 39 -10.24 3.24 -2.26
N ALA A 40 -9.10 3.78 -1.85
CA ALA A 40 -8.04 3.01 -1.21
C ALA A 40 -8.56 2.21 0.00
N VAL A 41 -9.32 2.85 0.90
CA VAL A 41 -9.85 2.18 2.10
C VAL A 41 -10.81 1.03 1.74
N SER A 42 -11.63 1.21 0.71
CA SER A 42 -12.57 0.17 0.27
C SER A 42 -11.83 -0.99 -0.41
N THR A 43 -10.92 -0.67 -1.34
CA THR A 43 -10.19 -1.66 -2.13
C THR A 43 -9.23 -2.49 -1.28
N LEU A 44 -8.43 -1.85 -0.41
CA LEU A 44 -7.48 -2.55 0.47
C LEU A 44 -8.21 -3.55 1.40
N GLY A 45 -9.32 -3.14 2.01
CA GLY A 45 -10.12 -4.04 2.83
C GLY A 45 -10.69 -5.24 2.06
N ALA A 46 -11.09 -5.03 0.80
CA ALA A 46 -11.62 -6.11 -0.04
C ALA A 46 -10.52 -7.11 -0.44
N ILE A 47 -9.37 -6.64 -0.92
CA ILE A 47 -8.29 -7.52 -1.37
C ILE A 47 -7.60 -8.25 -0.24
N ALA A 48 -7.49 -7.63 0.94
CA ALA A 48 -6.99 -8.28 2.13
C ALA A 48 -7.90 -9.46 2.51
N ASN A 49 -9.21 -9.26 2.49
CA ASN A 49 -10.19 -10.32 2.75
C ASN A 49 -10.17 -11.41 1.67
N GLU A 50 -10.07 -11.03 0.39
CA GLU A 50 -9.94 -11.97 -0.74
C GLU A 50 -8.69 -12.85 -0.58
N THR A 51 -7.55 -12.25 -0.20
CA THR A 51 -6.29 -12.98 -0.01
C THR A 51 -6.39 -13.98 1.14
N ILE A 52 -6.97 -13.58 2.27
CA ILE A 52 -7.15 -14.43 3.44
C ILE A 52 -8.10 -15.60 3.13
N VAL A 53 -9.28 -15.30 2.59
CA VAL A 53 -10.29 -16.31 2.23
C VAL A 53 -9.79 -17.24 1.12
N GLY A 54 -9.13 -16.69 0.10
CA GLY A 54 -8.57 -17.46 -1.02
C GLY A 54 -7.46 -18.42 -0.61
N ASN A 55 -6.83 -18.21 0.55
CA ASN A 55 -5.82 -19.11 1.13
C ASN A 55 -6.38 -20.01 2.26
N GLY A 56 -7.68 -19.92 2.57
CA GLY A 56 -8.31 -20.77 3.59
C GLY A 56 -7.82 -20.54 5.02
N ILE A 57 -7.33 -19.34 5.32
CA ILE A 57 -6.87 -18.95 6.67
C ILE A 57 -7.82 -17.94 7.32
N GLU A 58 -7.70 -17.75 8.62
CA GLU A 58 -8.42 -16.73 9.36
C GLU A 58 -7.59 -15.46 9.52
N LYS A 59 -8.25 -14.32 9.73
CA LYS A 59 -7.57 -13.01 9.90
C LYS A 59 -6.56 -13.02 11.06
N GLN A 60 -6.83 -13.81 12.10
CA GLN A 60 -5.98 -13.95 13.27
C GLN A 60 -4.71 -14.77 13.04
N ASP A 61 -4.64 -15.53 11.93
CA ASP A 61 -3.45 -16.29 11.55
C ASP A 61 -2.36 -15.38 10.95
N VAL A 62 -2.70 -14.14 10.58
CA VAL A 62 -1.73 -13.16 10.09
C VAL A 62 -1.00 -12.52 11.27
N ASP A 63 0.31 -12.71 11.32
CA ASP A 63 1.18 -12.16 12.36
C ASP A 63 1.46 -10.68 12.13
N TRP A 64 1.72 -10.29 10.88
CA TRP A 64 2.09 -8.92 10.51
C TRP A 64 1.37 -8.42 9.26
N LEU A 65 0.83 -7.20 9.35
CA LEU A 65 0.46 -6.40 8.18
C LEU A 65 1.63 -5.49 7.81
N VAL A 66 2.07 -5.58 6.56
CA VAL A 66 3.11 -4.70 5.97
C VAL A 66 2.50 -3.94 4.79
N PRO A 67 1.79 -2.83 5.05
CA PRO A 67 1.03 -2.13 4.03
C PRO A 67 1.89 -1.11 3.27
N HIS A 68 1.40 -0.65 2.12
CA HIS A 68 1.92 0.56 1.48
C HIS A 68 1.85 1.77 2.43
N GLN A 69 2.95 2.51 2.54
CA GLN A 69 3.12 3.61 3.47
C GLN A 69 2.59 4.94 2.92
N ALA A 70 1.33 4.97 2.46
CA ALA A 70 0.72 6.16 1.86
C ALA A 70 0.49 7.28 2.88
N ASN A 71 -0.25 6.97 3.94
CA ASN A 71 -0.49 7.84 5.09
C ASN A 71 -1.07 7.02 6.24
N LEU A 72 -0.92 7.51 7.46
CA LEU A 72 -1.36 6.81 8.66
C LEU A 72 -2.88 6.55 8.72
N ARG A 73 -3.71 7.38 8.06
CA ARG A 73 -5.18 7.22 8.08
C ARG A 73 -5.60 5.99 7.25
N ILE A 74 -5.00 5.78 6.09
CA ILE A 74 -5.25 4.59 5.25
C ILE A 74 -4.77 3.34 5.96
N ILE A 75 -3.55 3.36 6.52
CA ILE A 75 -2.98 2.23 7.27
C ILE A 75 -3.91 1.82 8.42
N LYS A 76 -4.36 2.77 9.24
CA LYS A 76 -5.30 2.51 10.35
C LYS A 76 -6.64 1.95 9.85
N ALA A 77 -7.14 2.43 8.72
CA ALA A 77 -8.39 1.96 8.15
C ALA A 77 -8.29 0.51 7.66
N ALA A 78 -7.18 0.14 7.02
CA ALA A 78 -6.93 -1.22 6.57
C ALA A 78 -6.75 -2.20 7.75
N ALA A 79 -5.95 -1.81 8.75
CA ALA A 79 -5.82 -2.57 10.00
C ALA A 79 -7.18 -2.81 10.68
N LYS A 80 -8.04 -1.77 10.74
CA LYS A 80 -9.40 -1.89 11.28
C LYS A 80 -10.27 -2.86 10.50
N LYS A 81 -10.17 -2.92 9.16
CA LYS A 81 -10.91 -3.88 8.32
C LYS A 81 -10.48 -5.33 8.56
N LEU A 82 -9.22 -5.52 8.95
CA LEU A 82 -8.65 -6.80 9.36
C LEU A 82 -8.90 -7.15 10.83
N SER A 83 -9.53 -6.25 11.61
CA SER A 83 -9.62 -6.38 13.07
C SER A 83 -8.25 -6.59 13.73
N MET A 84 -7.20 -6.01 13.14
CA MET A 84 -5.82 -6.18 13.58
C MET A 84 -5.39 -5.00 14.45
N PRO A 85 -4.76 -5.24 15.62
CA PRO A 85 -4.22 -4.17 16.45
C PRO A 85 -3.01 -3.53 15.76
N MET A 86 -2.83 -2.21 15.93
CA MET A 86 -1.74 -1.47 15.28
C MET A 86 -0.33 -1.94 15.67
N GLU A 87 -0.19 -2.64 16.80
CA GLU A 87 1.08 -3.26 17.22
C GLU A 87 1.55 -4.39 16.29
N ARG A 88 0.64 -4.99 15.51
CA ARG A 88 0.92 -5.99 14.46
C ARG A 88 0.98 -5.37 13.06
N VAL A 89 1.08 -4.04 12.97
CA VAL A 89 1.15 -3.31 11.70
C VAL A 89 2.49 -2.61 11.62
N VAL A 90 3.21 -2.84 10.52
CA VAL A 90 4.48 -2.15 10.28
C VAL A 90 4.20 -0.74 9.76
N VAL A 91 4.54 0.25 10.58
CA VAL A 91 4.43 1.68 10.25
C VAL A 91 5.83 2.29 10.16
N THR A 92 6.13 2.88 9.02
CA THR A 92 7.36 3.66 8.76
C THR A 92 7.09 4.98 8.04
N VAL A 93 5.84 5.30 7.72
CA VAL A 93 5.45 6.55 7.06
C VAL A 93 5.83 7.79 7.88
N ASP A 94 5.93 7.68 9.20
CA ASP A 94 6.43 8.71 10.12
C ASP A 94 7.93 8.99 9.95
N LYS A 95 8.69 8.03 9.43
CA LYS A 95 10.14 8.14 9.22
C LYS A 95 10.49 8.46 7.77
N HIS A 96 9.79 7.84 6.82
CA HIS A 96 10.16 7.87 5.40
C HIS A 96 9.16 8.62 4.50
N ALA A 97 8.02 9.07 5.06
CA ALA A 97 6.87 9.50 4.28
C ALA A 97 6.44 8.41 3.26
N ASN A 98 5.75 8.82 2.19
CA ASN A 98 5.36 7.92 1.11
C ASN A 98 6.50 7.81 0.09
N THR A 99 7.08 6.62 -0.03
CA THR A 99 8.19 6.31 -0.96
C THR A 99 7.72 5.50 -2.18
N SER A 100 6.43 5.59 -2.52
CA SER A 100 5.81 4.87 -3.63
C SER A 100 6.05 3.36 -3.52
N SER A 101 6.49 2.71 -4.59
CA SER A 101 6.77 1.27 -4.66
C SER A 101 7.82 0.78 -3.65
N ALA A 102 8.73 1.65 -3.20
CA ALA A 102 9.74 1.28 -2.19
C ALA A 102 9.16 1.15 -0.76
N SER A 103 7.94 1.62 -0.53
CA SER A 103 7.36 1.70 0.81
C SER A 103 7.25 0.36 1.53
N ILE A 104 6.80 -0.69 0.81
CA ILE A 104 6.64 -2.03 1.37
C ILE A 104 7.99 -2.69 1.66
N PRO A 105 8.94 -2.78 0.72
CA PRO A 105 10.23 -3.41 1.00
C PRO A 105 11.04 -2.65 2.08
N LEU A 106 10.95 -1.32 2.15
CA LEU A 106 11.58 -0.54 3.23
C LEU A 106 10.96 -0.83 4.60
N ALA A 107 9.63 -0.93 4.66
CA ALA A 107 8.92 -1.30 5.88
C ALA A 107 9.29 -2.73 6.33
N LEU A 108 9.29 -3.69 5.39
CA LEU A 108 9.69 -5.07 5.65
C LEU A 108 11.12 -5.15 6.19
N ASP A 109 12.10 -4.54 5.49
CA ASP A 109 13.50 -4.53 5.92
C ASP A 109 13.66 -3.91 7.32
N THR A 110 12.96 -2.81 7.60
CA THR A 110 12.98 -2.18 8.93
C THR A 110 12.50 -3.15 10.01
N ALA A 111 11.36 -3.80 9.82
CA ALA A 111 10.75 -4.68 10.81
C ALA A 111 11.46 -6.04 10.97
N VAL A 112 12.17 -6.49 9.94
CA VAL A 112 13.09 -7.63 10.05
C VAL A 112 14.32 -7.25 10.88
N ARG A 113 14.96 -6.11 10.55
CA ARG A 113 16.23 -5.69 11.19
C ARG A 113 16.06 -5.32 12.65
N ASP A 114 14.89 -4.82 13.06
CA ASP A 114 14.61 -4.51 14.45
C ASP A 114 13.99 -5.69 15.24
N GLY A 115 13.87 -6.87 14.62
CA GLY A 115 13.52 -8.13 15.28
C GLY A 115 12.03 -8.35 15.53
N ARG A 116 11.15 -7.50 14.98
CA ARG A 116 9.70 -7.68 15.03
C ARG A 116 9.24 -8.86 14.19
N ILE A 117 9.66 -8.91 12.92
CA ILE A 117 9.35 -10.01 11.99
C ILE A 117 10.42 -11.10 12.13
N LYS A 118 9.98 -12.35 12.25
CA LYS A 118 10.82 -13.54 12.41
C LYS A 118 10.47 -14.62 11.39
N ALA A 119 11.42 -15.51 11.12
CA ALA A 119 11.18 -16.67 10.27
C ALA A 119 10.03 -17.52 10.85
N GLY A 120 9.11 -17.93 9.98
CA GLY A 120 7.86 -18.61 10.31
C GLY A 120 6.64 -17.70 10.31
N ASP A 121 6.82 -16.39 10.55
CA ASP A 121 5.72 -15.42 10.64
C ASP A 121 4.96 -15.34 9.31
N LEU A 122 3.64 -15.23 9.40
CA LEU A 122 2.75 -15.04 8.27
C LEU A 122 2.48 -13.55 8.04
N LEU A 123 2.92 -13.04 6.89
CA LEU A 123 2.80 -11.63 6.53
C LEU A 123 1.76 -11.42 5.46
N LEU A 124 0.96 -10.38 5.66
CA LEU A 124 0.09 -9.83 4.64
C LEU A 124 0.67 -8.52 4.13
N PHE A 125 0.93 -8.46 2.83
CA PHE A 125 1.27 -7.24 2.11
C PHE A 125 0.03 -6.74 1.39
N GLU A 126 -0.13 -5.42 1.34
CA GLU A 126 -1.17 -4.78 0.54
C GLU A 126 -0.70 -3.42 0.01
N ALA A 127 -1.07 -3.10 -1.21
CA ALA A 127 -0.74 -1.85 -1.86
C ALA A 127 -1.92 -1.31 -2.66
N PHE A 128 -1.98 0.02 -2.73
CA PHE A 128 -2.89 0.77 -3.59
C PHE A 128 -2.11 1.96 -4.16
N GLY A 129 -2.25 2.25 -5.44
CA GLY A 129 -1.51 3.29 -6.12
C GLY A 129 -2.20 3.79 -7.39
N ALA A 130 -1.49 4.68 -8.10
CA ALA A 130 -1.92 5.31 -9.35
C ALA A 130 -2.42 4.29 -10.38
N GLY A 131 -3.35 4.71 -11.24
CA GLY A 131 -3.96 3.85 -12.25
C GLY A 131 -5.49 3.88 -12.21
N PHE A 132 -6.18 3.33 -11.22
CA PHE A 132 -5.71 2.73 -9.98
C PHE A 132 -5.23 1.29 -10.15
N THR A 133 -4.19 1.00 -9.38
CA THR A 133 -3.62 -0.32 -9.25
C THR A 133 -3.59 -0.71 -7.79
N TRP A 134 -3.79 -2.00 -7.53
CA TRP A 134 -3.77 -2.55 -6.18
C TRP A 134 -3.38 -4.01 -6.24
N GLY A 135 -2.91 -4.51 -5.11
CA GLY A 135 -2.52 -5.89 -4.98
C GLY A 135 -2.20 -6.23 -3.53
N SER A 136 -2.23 -7.52 -3.25
CA SER A 136 -1.90 -8.08 -1.96
C SER A 136 -1.15 -9.39 -2.14
N ALA A 137 -0.35 -9.75 -1.15
CA ALA A 137 0.39 -10.99 -1.13
C ALA A 137 0.43 -11.55 0.29
N LEU A 138 0.30 -12.86 0.39
CA LEU A 138 0.53 -13.59 1.63
C LEU A 138 1.91 -14.27 1.51
N LEU A 139 2.74 -14.10 2.53
CA LEU A 139 4.08 -14.69 2.56
C LEU A 139 4.33 -15.31 3.92
N ARG A 140 4.90 -16.50 3.94
CA ARG A 140 5.57 -17.02 5.14
C ARG A 140 7.05 -16.65 5.04
N TYR A 141 7.54 -15.83 5.95
CA TYR A 141 8.94 -15.41 6.02
C TYR A 141 9.83 -16.50 6.61
#